data_AF-A0A7V4GH22-F1
#
_entry.id   AF-A0A7V4GH22-F1
#
_cell.length_a   1.000
_cell.length_b   1.000
_cell.length_c   1.000
_cell.angle_alpha   90.00
_cell.angle_beta   90.00
_cell.angle_gamma   90.00
#
_symmetry.space_group_name_H-M   'P 1'
#
loop_
_entity.id
_entity.type
_entity.pdbx_description
1 polymer ?
#
loop_
_entity_poly.entity_id
_entity_poly.type
_entity_poly.pdbx_seq_one_letter_code
_entity_poly.pdbx_strand_id
1 'polypeptide(L)'
;MPSCADPNVECRFNSECIRPGRCEGGICVRDCREDIDCVHVSGWCDELGYCRTGAPDADADADADADADADADADADADADADADADADADADADADADADGDGRYLDPCADHASCAERHCIEDPLWGSAHCSRECAPGSSTDCAAEHACLEIDAATALCLEAHLGQPCDPSGSTANACGWGCIGVAGGAAHCTRPCRNASDCPGGFACSPQSGGQKVCVQMNIPCPGSAAECPSGFGVCSGGPGSGTWCTTSCGGPADCPRVFAGYPAYECVYDDGVRTNVCMRSAGMDGVMGEAGLGASCSAGNECRSGLCGKDALDTASGNYCLEVCTVQGLCPAGFGCVPFRTGTGSAYSLFCVLAGVGEFGESCRLSRDCRSGYCDGGRCTRICNDGYCPTGTTCSATGITADGVAIRVCR
;
A
#
# COMPACT_ATOMS: atom_id res chain seq x y z
N MET A 1 5.93 11.60 35.20
CA MET A 1 5.89 10.26 34.57
C MET A 1 6.13 10.49 33.09
N PRO A 2 7.21 9.98 32.47
CA PRO A 2 7.52 10.33 31.09
C PRO A 2 6.72 9.46 30.12
N SER A 3 5.70 10.08 29.54
CA SER A 3 5.04 9.81 28.26
C SER A 3 4.96 11.20 27.56
N CYS A 4 4.89 11.38 26.24
CA CYS A 4 4.43 10.57 25.13
C CYS A 4 5.21 10.93 23.86
N ALA A 5 6.08 10.01 23.47
CA ALA A 5 6.80 9.77 22.21
C ALA A 5 7.93 8.93 22.76
N ASP A 6 7.97 7.62 22.55
CA ASP A 6 9.04 6.81 23.12
C ASP A 6 10.36 7.33 22.51
N PRO A 7 11.12 8.20 23.22
CA PRO A 7 12.31 8.76 22.64
C PRO A 7 13.26 7.56 22.57
N ASN A 8 13.84 7.31 21.40
CA ASN A 8 14.65 6.14 21.04
C ASN A 8 13.97 5.09 20.12
N VAL A 9 12.78 5.36 19.58
CA VAL A 9 12.31 4.59 18.40
C VAL A 9 13.05 5.11 17.17
N GLU A 10 13.86 4.25 16.57
CA GLU A 10 14.51 4.52 15.28
C GLU A 10 13.44 4.67 14.20
N CYS A 11 13.59 5.71 13.39
CA CYS A 11 12.71 5.98 12.27
C CYS A 11 13.51 6.37 11.03
N ARG A 12 12.91 6.13 9.89
CA ARG A 12 13.31 6.56 8.56
C ARG A 12 12.21 7.38 7.89
N PHE A 13 10.95 7.18 8.27
CA PHE A 13 9.79 7.90 7.73
C PHE A 13 8.87 8.41 8.85
N ASN A 14 8.14 9.50 8.60
CA ASN A 14 7.20 10.07 9.58
C ASN A 14 6.07 9.10 9.96
N SER A 15 5.71 8.16 9.06
CA SER A 15 4.70 7.13 9.29
C SER A 15 5.09 6.10 10.35
N GLU A 16 6.38 6.00 10.70
CA GLU A 16 6.89 5.10 11.72
C GLU A 16 6.81 5.70 13.13
N CYS A 17 6.39 6.97 13.23
CA CYS A 17 6.19 7.66 14.49
C CYS A 17 4.71 7.65 14.88
N ILE A 18 4.42 7.32 16.14
CA ILE A 18 3.08 7.42 16.72
C ILE A 18 2.57 8.84 16.45
N ARG A 19 1.31 8.97 16.01
CA ARG A 19 0.74 10.28 15.66
C ARG A 19 0.27 11.07 16.90
N PRO A 20 0.27 12.42 16.83
CA PRO A 20 0.96 13.24 15.81
C PRO A 20 2.49 13.21 15.99
N GLY A 21 3.33 12.82 15.03
CA GLY A 21 4.78 12.70 15.23
C GLY A 21 5.56 12.57 13.92
N ARG A 22 6.87 12.89 13.94
CA ARG A 22 7.70 12.92 12.74
C ARG A 22 9.08 12.30 12.96
N CYS A 23 9.73 11.91 11.87
CA CYS A 23 11.08 11.40 11.91
C CYS A 23 12.09 12.51 11.64
N GLU A 24 12.99 12.75 12.59
CA GLU A 24 14.06 13.75 12.44
C GLU A 24 15.38 13.18 12.95
N GLY A 25 16.40 13.14 12.09
CA GLY A 25 17.72 12.63 12.47
C GLY A 25 17.76 11.15 12.83
N GLY A 26 16.79 10.35 12.34
CA GLY A 26 16.72 8.91 12.61
C GLY A 26 15.93 8.53 13.86
N ILE A 27 15.31 9.50 14.54
CA ILE A 27 14.52 9.28 15.75
C ILE A 27 13.19 10.00 15.65
N CYS A 28 12.15 9.40 16.25
CA CYS A 28 10.84 10.04 16.30
C CYS A 28 10.85 11.25 17.24
N VAL A 29 10.46 12.40 16.71
CA VAL A 29 10.34 13.68 17.41
C VAL A 29 8.92 14.23 17.24
N ARG A 30 8.49 15.05 18.19
CA ARG A 30 7.18 15.71 18.22
C ARG A 30 7.28 16.97 19.08
N ASP A 31 6.82 18.10 18.58
CA ASP A 31 6.86 19.38 19.31
C ASP A 31 5.56 19.63 20.11
N CYS A 32 4.42 19.10 19.67
CA CYS A 32 3.11 19.27 20.31
C CYS A 32 2.18 18.06 20.12
N ARG A 33 1.20 17.90 21.01
CA ARG A 33 0.08 16.95 20.88
C ARG A 33 -1.25 17.67 20.62
N GLU A 34 -1.43 18.82 21.25
CA GLU A 34 -2.62 19.66 21.14
C GLU A 34 -2.17 21.13 21.00
N ASP A 35 -3.07 22.01 20.55
CA ASP A 35 -2.76 23.43 20.36
C ASP A 35 -2.21 24.12 21.63
N ILE A 36 -2.61 23.61 22.81
CA ILE A 36 -2.17 24.11 24.10
C ILE A 36 -0.66 23.93 24.35
N ASP A 37 -0.01 23.01 23.66
CA ASP A 37 1.44 22.80 23.74
C ASP A 37 2.22 23.89 22.97
N CYS A 38 1.55 24.60 22.06
CA CYS A 38 2.14 25.60 21.16
C CYS A 38 2.00 27.06 21.65
N VAL A 39 1.66 27.25 22.93
CA VAL A 39 1.48 28.57 23.56
C VAL A 39 2.74 29.44 23.46
N HIS A 40 3.93 28.83 23.41
CA HIS A 40 5.19 29.57 23.32
C HIS A 40 5.43 30.26 21.96
N VAL A 41 4.70 29.86 20.91
CA VAL A 41 4.74 30.50 19.58
C VAL A 41 3.39 31.13 19.18
N SER A 42 2.44 31.23 20.11
CA SER A 42 1.07 31.67 19.83
C SER A 42 0.47 30.94 18.61
N GLY A 43 0.65 29.62 18.60
CA GLY A 43 0.42 28.76 17.45
C GLY A 43 -0.56 27.63 17.72
N TRP A 44 -0.78 26.80 16.71
CA TRP A 44 -1.57 25.56 16.79
C TRP A 44 -0.69 24.36 16.41
N CYS A 45 -1.12 23.17 16.81
CA CYS A 45 -0.42 21.94 16.56
C CYS A 45 -0.90 21.32 15.24
N ASP A 46 -0.01 21.17 14.26
CA ASP A 46 -0.37 20.53 13.00
C ASP A 46 -0.44 18.99 13.12
N GLU A 47 -0.98 18.33 12.09
CA GLU A 47 -1.16 16.86 12.07
C GLU A 47 0.17 16.07 12.16
N LEU A 48 1.31 16.74 11.96
CA LEU A 48 2.66 16.18 12.06
C LEU A 48 3.35 16.53 13.39
N GLY A 49 2.63 17.19 14.31
CA GLY A 49 3.12 17.55 15.64
C GLY A 49 4.06 18.75 15.66
N TYR A 50 3.96 19.67 14.70
CA TYR A 50 4.67 20.96 14.72
C TYR A 50 3.82 22.07 15.32
N CYS A 51 4.46 22.94 16.10
CA CYS A 51 3.86 24.21 16.45
C CYS A 51 3.99 25.22 15.32
N ARG A 52 2.87 25.51 14.64
CA ARG A 52 2.80 26.51 13.57
C ARG A 52 2.35 27.86 14.08
N THR A 53 2.98 28.93 13.59
CA THR A 53 2.59 30.30 13.89
C THR A 53 1.45 30.77 12.98
N GLY A 54 0.38 31.33 13.56
CA GLY A 54 -0.77 31.89 12.83
C GLY A 54 -2.01 30.98 12.90
N ALA A 55 -3.21 31.58 12.97
CA ALA A 55 -4.48 30.87 13.18
C ALA A 55 -4.88 30.01 11.96
N PRO A 56 -5.58 28.87 12.16
CA PRO A 56 -6.19 28.13 11.06
C PRO A 56 -7.21 29.04 10.33
N ASP A 57 -7.16 29.03 9.00
CA ASP A 57 -8.03 29.81 8.12
C ASP A 57 -9.46 29.23 8.19
N ALA A 58 -10.26 29.76 9.11
CA ALA A 58 -11.65 29.41 9.32
C ALA A 58 -12.55 30.35 8.49
N ASP A 59 -12.72 30.03 7.21
CA ASP A 59 -13.71 30.64 6.34
C ASP A 59 -14.67 29.55 5.81
N ALA A 60 -15.68 29.20 6.61
CA ALA A 60 -17.05 28.92 6.18
C ALA A 60 -17.96 28.52 7.37
N ASP A 61 -19.10 29.19 7.44
CA ASP A 61 -20.35 28.89 8.16
C ASP A 61 -20.35 29.14 9.69
N ALA A 62 -20.52 30.39 10.14
CA ALA A 62 -21.72 31.24 10.12
C ALA A 62 -22.85 30.81 11.09
N ASP A 63 -23.11 31.74 12.02
CA ASP A 63 -24.39 32.11 12.63
C ASP A 63 -25.09 31.12 13.58
N ALA A 64 -25.10 31.42 14.88
CA ALA A 64 -26.08 32.34 15.47
C ALA A 64 -26.18 32.18 17.01
N ASP A 65 -25.83 33.26 17.72
CA ASP A 65 -26.57 33.88 18.82
C ASP A 65 -27.23 33.02 19.91
N ALA A 66 -26.72 33.14 21.14
CA ALA A 66 -27.29 34.03 22.18
C ALA A 66 -27.21 33.42 23.60
N ASP A 67 -26.41 34.07 24.43
CA ASP A 67 -26.65 34.44 25.83
C ASP A 67 -27.69 33.64 26.64
N ALA A 68 -27.24 33.03 27.74
CA ALA A 68 -27.66 33.48 29.07
C ALA A 68 -26.83 32.80 30.17
N ASP A 69 -26.17 33.63 30.97
CA ASP A 69 -25.68 33.35 32.31
C ASP A 69 -26.76 32.69 33.19
N ALA A 70 -26.37 31.72 34.01
CA ALA A 70 -26.78 31.66 35.42
C ALA A 70 -25.95 30.62 36.18
N ASP A 71 -25.16 31.13 37.12
CA ASP A 71 -24.61 30.43 38.27
C ASP A 71 -25.68 29.60 39.02
N ALA A 72 -25.31 28.39 39.47
CA ALA A 72 -25.71 27.91 40.79
C ALA A 72 -24.86 26.70 41.20
N ASP A 73 -23.99 26.93 42.17
CA ASP A 73 -23.46 25.92 43.09
C ASP A 73 -24.59 25.07 43.69
N ALA A 74 -24.36 23.76 43.85
CA ALA A 74 -24.73 23.03 45.06
C ALA A 74 -24.07 21.65 45.08
N ASP A 75 -23.14 21.49 46.01
CA ASP A 75 -22.73 20.22 46.61
C ASP A 75 -23.94 19.39 47.05
N ALA A 76 -23.89 18.08 46.83
CA ALA A 76 -24.47 17.10 47.73
C ALA A 76 -23.81 15.73 47.54
N ASP A 77 -22.92 15.42 48.48
CA ASP A 77 -22.51 14.07 48.85
C ASP A 77 -23.74 13.18 49.06
N ALA A 78 -23.68 11.94 48.55
CA ALA A 78 -24.32 10.80 49.19
C ALA A 78 -23.63 9.51 48.74
N ASP A 79 -22.73 9.02 49.60
CA ASP A 79 -22.34 7.62 49.68
C ASP A 79 -23.55 6.70 49.75
N ALA A 80 -23.53 5.62 48.98
CA ALA A 80 -24.19 4.36 49.34
C ALA A 80 -23.48 3.19 48.67
N ASP A 81 -22.52 2.61 49.40
CA ASP A 81 -22.08 1.23 49.24
C ASP A 81 -23.28 0.28 49.37
N ALA A 82 -23.38 -0.73 48.49
CA ALA A 82 -23.76 -2.09 48.86
C ALA A 82 -23.60 -3.06 47.68
N ASP A 83 -22.63 -3.95 47.83
CA ASP A 83 -22.51 -5.23 47.12
C ASP A 83 -23.82 -6.03 47.15
N ALA A 84 -24.15 -6.67 46.03
CA ALA A 84 -24.81 -7.98 46.03
C ALA A 84 -24.66 -8.67 44.67
N ASP A 85 -23.83 -9.71 44.66
CA ASP A 85 -23.80 -10.78 43.66
C ASP A 85 -25.20 -11.34 43.38
N ALA A 86 -25.51 -11.60 42.11
CA ALA A 86 -26.32 -12.74 41.69
C ALA A 86 -26.15 -13.00 40.19
N ASP A 87 -25.35 -14.02 39.87
CA ASP A 87 -25.52 -14.83 38.66
C ASP A 87 -26.99 -15.27 38.55
N ALA A 88 -27.63 -14.93 37.43
CA ALA A 88 -28.78 -15.66 36.93
C ALA A 88 -28.85 -15.49 35.41
N ASP A 89 -28.51 -16.58 34.73
CA ASP A 89 -28.75 -16.87 33.33
C ASP A 89 -30.05 -16.23 32.81
N ALA A 90 -29.91 -15.46 31.74
CA ALA A 90 -30.94 -15.36 30.72
C ALA A 90 -30.22 -15.25 29.38
N ASP A 91 -30.01 -16.41 28.77
CA ASP A 91 -30.06 -16.58 27.32
C ASP A 91 -31.13 -15.65 26.74
N ALA A 92 -30.64 -14.59 26.11
CA ALA A 92 -31.32 -13.88 25.06
C ALA A 92 -30.17 -13.51 24.10
N ASP A 93 -29.80 -14.32 23.11
CA ASP A 93 -30.66 -15.11 22.21
C ASP A 93 -32.00 -14.41 21.96
N ALA A 94 -31.97 -13.07 21.95
CA ALA A 94 -32.85 -12.32 21.11
C ALA A 94 -32.19 -12.34 19.74
N ASP A 95 -32.51 -13.41 19.01
CA ASP A 95 -32.62 -13.41 17.56
C ASP A 95 -33.32 -12.11 17.13
N ALA A 96 -32.53 -11.06 16.97
CA ALA A 96 -32.78 -10.09 15.93
C ALA A 96 -32.11 -10.64 14.67
N ASP A 97 -32.56 -11.82 14.24
CA ASP A 97 -32.72 -12.21 12.84
C ASP A 97 -33.70 -11.22 12.19
N ALA A 98 -33.35 -9.94 12.21
CA ALA A 98 -33.80 -9.02 11.20
C ALA A 98 -32.85 -9.26 10.04
N ASP A 99 -33.39 -9.84 8.98
CA ASP A 99 -32.83 -10.02 7.65
C ASP A 99 -32.13 -8.75 7.12
N ALA A 100 -30.99 -8.38 7.70
CA ALA A 100 -30.01 -7.55 7.04
C ALA A 100 -29.22 -8.51 6.15
N ASP A 101 -29.84 -8.91 5.05
CA ASP A 101 -29.10 -9.40 3.90
C ASP A 101 -28.10 -8.29 3.56
N GLY A 102 -26.84 -8.49 3.90
CA GLY A 102 -25.78 -7.56 3.56
C GLY A 102 -25.75 -7.41 2.04
N ASP A 103 -26.20 -6.27 1.52
CA ASP A 103 -26.17 -6.01 0.09
C ASP A 103 -24.74 -5.69 -0.42
N GLY A 104 -23.77 -5.55 0.49
CA GLY A 104 -22.39 -5.21 0.19
C GLY A 104 -21.71 -6.29 -0.66
N ARG A 105 -21.38 -5.94 -1.90
CA ARG A 105 -20.62 -6.80 -2.81
C ARG A 105 -19.14 -6.71 -2.50
N TYR A 106 -18.39 -7.65 -3.05
CA TYR A 106 -16.94 -7.65 -3.01
C TYR A 106 -16.37 -6.25 -3.37
N LEU A 107 -15.46 -5.75 -2.53
CA LEU A 107 -14.83 -4.41 -2.52
C LEU A 107 -15.68 -3.26 -1.93
N ASP A 108 -16.93 -3.50 -1.51
CA ASP A 108 -17.72 -2.46 -0.83
C ASP A 108 -17.18 -2.20 0.57
N PRO A 109 -17.18 -0.95 1.05
CA PRO A 109 -16.92 -0.66 2.47
C PRO A 109 -17.91 -1.39 3.36
N CYS A 110 -17.44 -1.90 4.49
CA CYS A 110 -18.29 -2.61 5.45
C CYS A 110 -18.02 -2.15 6.89
N ALA A 111 -19.05 -2.17 7.72
CA ALA A 111 -18.91 -1.93 9.16
C ALA A 111 -18.73 -3.23 9.92
N ASP A 112 -19.35 -4.31 9.44
CA ASP A 112 -19.31 -5.64 10.03
C ASP A 112 -19.52 -6.73 8.98
N HIS A 113 -19.40 -7.99 9.41
CA HIS A 113 -19.61 -9.15 8.55
C HIS A 113 -21.05 -9.19 8.01
N ALA A 114 -22.06 -8.72 8.74
CA ALA A 114 -23.45 -8.74 8.27
C ALA A 114 -23.70 -7.75 7.13
N SER A 115 -22.86 -6.73 6.98
CA SER A 115 -22.94 -5.73 5.90
C SER A 115 -22.63 -6.31 4.51
N CYS A 116 -21.96 -7.47 4.45
CA CYS A 116 -21.48 -8.08 3.21
C CYS A 116 -22.34 -9.26 2.75
N ALA A 117 -22.54 -9.39 1.44
CA ALA A 117 -23.32 -10.45 0.83
C ALA A 117 -22.76 -11.85 1.10
N GLU A 118 -21.44 -11.98 1.09
CA GLU A 118 -20.74 -13.23 1.46
C GLU A 118 -20.40 -13.28 2.96
N ARG A 119 -20.87 -12.31 3.75
CA ARG A 119 -20.62 -12.15 5.17
C ARG A 119 -19.15 -12.06 5.59
N HIS A 120 -18.27 -11.62 4.70
CA HIS A 120 -16.84 -11.46 4.98
C HIS A 120 -16.45 -9.98 4.95
N CYS A 121 -16.34 -9.35 6.11
CA CYS A 121 -15.83 -7.98 6.23
C CYS A 121 -14.40 -8.02 6.75
N ILE A 122 -13.45 -7.58 5.93
CA ILE A 122 -12.02 -7.68 6.22
C ILE A 122 -11.48 -6.29 6.48
N GLU A 123 -10.93 -6.11 7.68
CA GLU A 123 -10.17 -4.93 8.04
C GLU A 123 -8.80 -4.97 7.39
N ASP A 124 -8.42 -3.87 6.76
CA ASP A 124 -7.06 -3.67 6.30
C ASP A 124 -6.19 -3.14 7.46
N PRO A 125 -5.21 -3.90 7.95
CA PRO A 125 -4.38 -3.49 9.08
C PRO A 125 -3.45 -2.30 8.77
N LEU A 126 -3.22 -1.97 7.51
CA LEU A 126 -2.37 -0.84 7.11
C LEU A 126 -3.17 0.46 6.95
N TRP A 127 -4.42 0.37 6.51
CA TRP A 127 -5.24 1.53 6.19
C TRP A 127 -6.40 1.78 7.15
N GLY A 128 -6.73 0.79 8.00
CA GLY A 128 -7.79 0.91 9.01
C GLY A 128 -9.20 0.95 8.42
N SER A 129 -9.37 0.70 7.13
CA SER A 129 -10.66 0.57 6.47
C SER A 129 -11.03 -0.89 6.22
N ALA A 130 -12.32 -1.18 6.30
CA ALA A 130 -12.84 -2.53 6.12
C ALA A 130 -13.64 -2.63 4.83
N HIS A 131 -13.47 -3.73 4.11
CA HIS A 131 -14.16 -3.99 2.86
C HIS A 131 -14.72 -5.41 2.81
N CYS A 132 -15.81 -5.57 2.07
CA CYS A 132 -16.38 -6.87 1.78
C CYS A 132 -15.41 -7.68 0.93
N SER A 133 -15.00 -8.83 1.46
CA SER A 133 -14.23 -9.84 0.75
C SER A 133 -15.15 -10.92 0.18
N ARG A 134 -14.56 -11.91 -0.45
CA ARG A 134 -15.25 -13.06 -1.02
C ARG A 134 -14.41 -14.31 -0.94
N GLU A 135 -15.08 -15.46 -0.99
CA GLU A 135 -14.40 -16.75 -1.12
C GLU A 135 -13.73 -16.91 -2.49
N CYS A 136 -12.62 -17.63 -2.50
CA CYS A 136 -11.82 -17.86 -3.69
C CYS A 136 -11.24 -19.27 -3.72
N ALA A 137 -10.89 -19.76 -4.90
CA ALA A 137 -10.30 -21.08 -5.04
C ALA A 137 -8.86 -21.12 -4.47
N PRO A 138 -8.57 -21.99 -3.48
CA PRO A 138 -7.23 -22.10 -2.90
C PRO A 138 -6.15 -22.33 -3.96
N GLY A 139 -5.02 -21.63 -3.81
CA GLY A 139 -3.91 -21.70 -4.76
C GLY A 139 -4.09 -20.91 -6.06
N SER A 140 -5.17 -20.14 -6.22
CA SER A 140 -5.39 -19.26 -7.36
C SER A 140 -6.02 -17.92 -6.97
N SER A 141 -5.37 -16.80 -7.29
CA SER A 141 -5.94 -15.45 -7.08
C SER A 141 -6.82 -14.97 -8.24
N THR A 142 -7.23 -15.86 -9.17
CA THR A 142 -8.04 -15.48 -10.34
C THR A 142 -9.45 -15.00 -10.00
N ASP A 143 -9.95 -15.39 -8.83
CA ASP A 143 -11.29 -15.03 -8.37
C ASP A 143 -11.30 -13.70 -7.59
N CYS A 144 -10.12 -13.12 -7.40
CA CYS A 144 -9.91 -11.89 -6.64
C CYS A 144 -9.70 -10.70 -7.56
N ALA A 145 -9.95 -9.52 -7.00
CA ALA A 145 -9.53 -8.27 -7.59
C ALA A 145 -8.01 -8.31 -7.84
N ALA A 146 -7.58 -7.63 -8.89
CA ALA A 146 -6.20 -7.40 -9.28
C ALA A 146 -5.20 -7.22 -8.11
N GLU A 147 -5.57 -6.35 -7.17
CA GLU A 147 -4.84 -5.96 -5.97
C GLU A 147 -4.89 -7.00 -4.82
N HIS A 148 -5.80 -7.97 -4.88
CA HIS A 148 -6.01 -8.98 -3.84
C HIS A 148 -5.35 -10.32 -4.21
N ALA A 149 -5.09 -11.14 -3.20
CA ALA A 149 -4.68 -12.52 -3.34
C ALA A 149 -5.69 -13.43 -2.65
N CYS A 150 -5.84 -14.65 -3.18
CA CYS A 150 -6.63 -15.68 -2.53
C CYS A 150 -5.80 -16.33 -1.42
N LEU A 151 -6.30 -16.26 -0.19
CA LEU A 151 -5.55 -16.57 1.03
C LEU A 151 -6.36 -17.50 1.90
N GLU A 152 -5.81 -18.67 2.17
CA GLU A 152 -6.40 -19.65 3.11
C GLU A 152 -6.31 -19.08 4.53
N ILE A 153 -7.46 -18.73 5.10
CA ILE A 153 -7.57 -18.24 6.48
C ILE A 153 -7.77 -19.39 7.46
N ASP A 154 -8.32 -20.51 7.00
CA ASP A 154 -8.41 -21.77 7.71
C ASP A 154 -8.44 -22.97 6.73
N ALA A 155 -8.60 -24.19 7.24
CA ALA A 155 -8.57 -25.41 6.43
C ALA A 155 -9.75 -25.57 5.45
N ALA A 156 -10.80 -24.75 5.57
CA ALA A 156 -12.01 -24.79 4.77
C ALA A 156 -12.25 -23.50 3.96
N THR A 157 -11.68 -22.37 4.39
CA THR A 157 -12.00 -21.04 3.87
C THR A 157 -10.77 -20.36 3.29
N ALA A 158 -10.89 -19.88 2.05
CA ALA A 158 -9.92 -19.00 1.43
C ALA A 158 -10.60 -17.72 0.93
N LEU A 159 -10.05 -16.57 1.27
CA LEU A 159 -10.64 -15.26 0.99
C LEU A 159 -9.73 -14.37 0.14
N CYS A 160 -10.34 -13.45 -0.59
CA CYS A 160 -9.63 -12.43 -1.35
C CYS A 160 -9.22 -11.24 -0.47
N LEU A 161 -7.97 -11.22 0.03
CA LEU A 161 -7.45 -10.13 0.86
C LEU A 161 -6.38 -9.34 0.11
N GLU A 162 -6.12 -8.11 0.53
CA GLU A 162 -5.02 -7.31 -0.03
C GLU A 162 -3.67 -8.05 0.12
N ALA A 163 -2.91 -8.13 -0.97
CA ALA A 163 -1.66 -8.89 -0.97
C ALA A 163 -0.49 -8.12 -0.32
N HIS A 164 -0.65 -6.82 -0.06
CA HIS A 164 0.35 -5.92 0.52
C HIS A 164 1.75 -6.02 -0.12
N LEU A 165 1.84 -6.36 -1.40
CA LEU A 165 3.10 -6.71 -2.04
C LEU A 165 4.17 -5.63 -1.84
N GLY A 166 5.36 -6.05 -1.43
CA GLY A 166 6.49 -5.15 -1.19
C GLY A 166 6.48 -4.44 0.16
N GLN A 167 5.44 -4.59 0.99
CA GLN A 167 5.46 -4.06 2.35
C GLN A 167 6.53 -4.76 3.19
N PRO A 168 7.33 -4.03 4.00
CA PRO A 168 8.26 -4.64 4.92
C PRO A 168 7.55 -5.57 5.90
N CYS A 169 8.19 -6.68 6.24
CA CYS A 169 7.69 -7.64 7.21
C CYS A 169 8.87 -8.29 7.96
N ASP A 170 8.59 -8.95 9.08
CA ASP A 170 9.58 -9.76 9.80
C ASP A 170 9.25 -11.25 9.66
N PRO A 171 10.07 -12.05 8.95
CA PRO A 171 9.83 -13.48 8.77
C PRO A 171 10.06 -14.29 10.06
N SER A 172 10.63 -13.68 11.11
CA SER A 172 10.89 -14.29 12.42
C SER A 172 9.99 -13.77 13.55
N GLY A 173 9.16 -12.76 13.26
CA GLY A 173 8.34 -12.05 14.25
C GLY A 173 6.84 -12.21 14.05
N SER A 174 6.06 -11.52 14.90
CA SER A 174 4.58 -11.49 14.84
C SER A 174 4.03 -10.74 13.62
N THR A 175 4.85 -9.99 12.89
CA THR A 175 4.46 -9.28 11.65
C THR A 175 4.53 -10.15 10.40
N ALA A 176 4.95 -11.42 10.49
CA ALA A 176 4.77 -12.39 9.41
C ALA A 176 3.29 -12.49 8.97
N ASN A 177 2.36 -12.26 9.89
CA ASN A 177 0.91 -12.23 9.67
C ASN A 177 0.39 -10.90 9.08
N ALA A 178 1.24 -9.88 8.90
CA ALA A 178 0.84 -8.62 8.27
C ALA A 178 0.82 -8.72 6.73
N CYS A 179 1.47 -9.75 6.18
CA CYS A 179 1.40 -10.07 4.77
C CYS A 179 0.16 -10.92 4.50
N GLY A 180 -0.62 -10.55 3.49
CA GLY A 180 -1.76 -11.37 3.08
C GLY A 180 -1.35 -12.82 2.79
N TRP A 181 -0.26 -13.04 2.03
CA TRP A 181 0.20 -14.40 1.68
C TRP A 181 1.39 -14.89 2.49
N GLY A 182 2.46 -14.11 2.51
CA GLY A 182 3.69 -14.55 3.15
C GLY A 182 4.78 -13.51 3.11
N CYS A 183 5.66 -13.58 4.10
CA CYS A 183 6.84 -12.74 4.24
C CYS A 183 8.05 -13.48 3.69
N ILE A 184 8.74 -12.91 2.70
CA ILE A 184 10.00 -13.45 2.17
C ILE A 184 11.16 -12.53 2.53
N GLY A 185 12.24 -13.12 3.04
CA GLY A 185 13.48 -12.43 3.34
C GLY A 185 14.32 -13.19 4.34
N VAL A 186 15.23 -12.46 5.00
CA VAL A 186 16.14 -13.01 6.01
C VAL A 186 15.72 -12.52 7.39
N ALA A 187 15.73 -13.42 8.38
CA ALA A 187 15.44 -13.06 9.77
C ALA A 187 16.43 -12.00 10.27
N GLY A 188 15.93 -10.89 10.81
CA GLY A 188 16.75 -9.76 11.24
C GLY A 188 17.40 -8.95 10.10
N GLY A 189 16.97 -9.13 8.85
CA GLY A 189 17.41 -8.32 7.71
C GLY A 189 16.24 -7.92 6.81
N ALA A 190 16.52 -7.67 5.54
CA ALA A 190 15.48 -7.21 4.61
C ALA A 190 14.45 -8.32 4.35
N ALA A 191 13.18 -7.98 4.47
CA ALA A 191 12.06 -8.86 4.14
C ALA A 191 10.86 -8.05 3.65
N HIS A 192 10.03 -8.67 2.83
CA HIS A 192 8.82 -8.05 2.32
C HIS A 192 7.70 -9.06 2.04
N CYS A 193 6.47 -8.57 2.01
CA CYS A 193 5.30 -9.34 1.62
C CYS A 193 5.38 -9.71 0.15
N THR A 194 5.15 -10.99 -0.13
CA THR A 194 5.20 -11.60 -1.46
C THR A 194 3.92 -12.36 -1.76
N ARG A 195 3.80 -12.91 -2.98
CA ARG A 195 2.71 -13.81 -3.38
C ARG A 195 3.19 -14.80 -4.44
N PRO A 196 2.45 -15.89 -4.70
CA PRO A 196 2.75 -16.82 -5.78
C PRO A 196 2.65 -16.15 -7.15
N CYS A 197 3.49 -16.58 -8.08
CA CYS A 197 3.50 -16.08 -9.45
C CYS A 197 3.81 -17.22 -10.42
N ARG A 198 3.38 -17.09 -11.67
CA ARG A 198 3.77 -18.02 -12.75
C ARG A 198 4.96 -17.50 -13.54
N ASN A 199 4.97 -16.18 -13.75
CA ASN A 199 6.03 -15.41 -14.37
C ASN A 199 5.94 -13.95 -13.89
N ALA A 200 6.87 -13.07 -14.29
CA ALA A 200 6.92 -11.69 -13.82
C ALA A 200 5.69 -10.85 -14.19
N SER A 201 4.83 -11.33 -15.10
CA SER A 201 3.57 -10.66 -15.40
C SER A 201 2.64 -10.58 -14.21
N ASP A 202 2.74 -11.55 -13.30
CA ASP A 202 1.95 -11.66 -12.09
C ASP A 202 2.57 -10.85 -10.92
N CYS A 203 3.68 -10.14 -11.14
CA CYS A 203 4.39 -9.37 -10.12
C CYS A 203 4.43 -7.86 -10.42
N PRO A 204 4.52 -7.00 -9.39
CA PRO A 204 4.71 -5.56 -9.58
C PRO A 204 5.96 -5.20 -10.38
N GLY A 205 5.97 -4.00 -10.97
CA GLY A 205 7.19 -3.43 -11.55
C GLY A 205 8.33 -3.43 -10.54
N GLY A 206 9.53 -3.87 -10.97
CA GLY A 206 10.68 -4.05 -10.09
C GLY A 206 10.72 -5.36 -9.30
N PHE A 207 9.75 -6.26 -9.49
CA PHE A 207 9.72 -7.60 -8.89
C PHE A 207 9.90 -8.68 -9.95
N ALA A 208 10.68 -9.71 -9.62
CA ALA A 208 10.81 -10.92 -10.42
C ALA A 208 9.96 -12.05 -9.85
N CYS A 209 9.59 -13.00 -10.71
CA CYS A 209 8.95 -14.22 -10.30
C CYS A 209 9.99 -15.31 -10.02
N SER A 210 10.46 -15.36 -8.78
CA SER A 210 11.62 -16.15 -8.38
C SER A 210 11.22 -17.54 -7.86
N PRO A 211 11.82 -18.64 -8.35
CA PRO A 211 11.58 -19.98 -7.85
C PRO A 211 12.09 -20.17 -6.42
N GLN A 212 11.25 -20.75 -5.58
CA GLN A 212 11.52 -21.11 -4.18
C GLN A 212 11.67 -22.63 -4.02
N SER A 213 12.15 -23.04 -2.85
CA SER A 213 12.19 -24.46 -2.47
C SER A 213 10.78 -25.06 -2.51
N GLY A 214 10.65 -26.25 -3.10
CA GLY A 214 9.34 -26.90 -3.30
C GLY A 214 8.66 -26.61 -4.65
N GLY A 215 9.29 -25.82 -5.54
CA GLY A 215 8.85 -25.63 -6.92
C GLY A 215 7.81 -24.53 -7.14
N GLN A 216 7.37 -23.86 -6.07
CA GLN A 216 6.56 -22.64 -6.14
C GLN A 216 7.44 -21.45 -6.53
N LYS A 217 6.92 -20.52 -7.34
CA LYS A 217 7.58 -19.23 -7.59
C LYS A 217 6.82 -18.12 -6.89
N VAL A 218 7.53 -17.11 -6.41
CA VAL A 218 6.95 -15.95 -5.70
C VAL A 218 7.56 -14.63 -6.17
N CYS A 219 6.83 -13.53 -5.98
CA CYS A 219 7.28 -12.19 -6.37
C CYS A 219 8.37 -11.66 -5.43
N VAL A 220 9.58 -11.47 -5.93
CA VAL A 220 10.72 -10.99 -5.14
C VAL A 220 11.18 -9.64 -5.65
N GLN A 221 11.27 -8.66 -4.75
CA GLN A 221 11.79 -7.34 -5.07
C GLN A 221 13.27 -7.40 -5.46
N MET A 222 13.64 -6.66 -6.50
CA MET A 222 14.99 -6.58 -7.04
C MET A 222 15.51 -5.15 -7.10
N ASN A 223 16.78 -4.99 -7.50
CA ASN A 223 17.49 -3.72 -7.68
C ASN A 223 17.60 -2.90 -6.39
N ILE A 224 17.45 -3.53 -5.23
CA ILE A 224 17.72 -2.87 -3.95
C ILE A 224 19.24 -2.76 -3.81
N PRO A 225 19.78 -1.56 -3.51
CA PRO A 225 21.21 -1.42 -3.23
C PRO A 225 21.62 -2.34 -2.07
N CYS A 226 22.74 -3.04 -2.21
CA CYS A 226 23.29 -3.93 -1.18
C CYS A 226 24.79 -3.68 -0.95
N PRO A 227 25.22 -2.47 -0.56
CA PRO A 227 26.64 -2.11 -0.47
C PRO A 227 27.44 -2.93 0.56
N GLY A 228 26.79 -3.51 1.58
CA GLY A 228 27.47 -4.22 2.65
C GLY A 228 27.48 -5.75 2.49
N SER A 229 26.34 -6.36 2.16
CA SER A 229 26.20 -7.81 2.04
C SER A 229 24.93 -8.27 1.32
N ALA A 230 24.92 -9.55 0.92
CA ALA A 230 23.73 -10.23 0.41
C ALA A 230 22.56 -10.31 1.41
N ALA A 231 22.78 -10.10 2.71
CA ALA A 231 21.71 -10.08 3.71
C ALA A 231 20.82 -8.83 3.62
N GLU A 232 21.27 -7.79 2.91
CA GLU A 232 20.45 -6.60 2.59
C GLU A 232 19.43 -6.88 1.49
N CYS A 233 19.52 -8.06 0.85
CA CYS A 233 18.60 -8.48 -0.18
C CYS A 233 17.44 -9.29 0.41
N PRO A 234 16.19 -8.97 0.08
CA PRO A 234 15.03 -9.54 0.74
C PRO A 234 14.62 -10.92 0.19
N SER A 235 15.57 -11.67 -0.37
CA SER A 235 15.38 -13.10 -0.62
C SER A 235 16.52 -13.86 0.03
N GLY A 236 16.24 -15.03 0.61
CA GLY A 236 17.28 -15.92 1.15
C GLY A 236 18.30 -16.40 0.10
N PHE A 237 18.05 -16.12 -1.18
CA PHE A 237 18.93 -16.34 -2.33
C PHE A 237 19.45 -15.03 -2.94
N GLY A 238 19.31 -13.91 -2.23
CA GLY A 238 19.64 -12.57 -2.71
C GLY A 238 21.09 -12.53 -3.16
N VAL A 239 21.29 -12.41 -4.47
CA VAL A 239 22.63 -12.26 -5.01
C VAL A 239 22.89 -10.78 -5.06
N CYS A 240 23.85 -10.36 -4.25
CA CYS A 240 24.34 -9.00 -4.30
C CYS A 240 25.41 -8.93 -5.40
N SER A 241 24.96 -8.73 -6.64
CA SER A 241 25.84 -8.63 -7.81
C SER A 241 25.92 -7.18 -8.25
N GLY A 242 27.14 -6.73 -8.56
CA GLY A 242 27.42 -5.42 -9.12
C GLY A 242 28.16 -5.53 -10.44
N GLY A 243 27.85 -4.63 -11.37
CA GLY A 243 28.66 -4.42 -12.57
C GLY A 243 29.94 -3.64 -12.23
N PRO A 244 30.97 -3.63 -13.10
CA PRO A 244 32.17 -2.85 -12.88
C PRO A 244 31.84 -1.35 -12.80
N GLY A 245 31.90 -0.77 -11.60
CA GLY A 245 31.80 0.69 -11.38
C GLY A 245 30.41 1.24 -11.00
N SER A 246 29.44 0.39 -10.65
CA SER A 246 28.03 0.79 -10.52
C SER A 246 27.32 0.39 -9.23
N GLY A 247 28.07 0.17 -8.14
CA GLY A 247 27.50 -0.33 -6.89
C GLY A 247 27.01 -1.77 -7.01
N THR A 248 26.56 -2.33 -5.89
CA THR A 248 26.01 -3.70 -5.83
C THR A 248 24.51 -3.63 -5.61
N TRP A 249 23.76 -4.50 -6.29
CA TRP A 249 22.30 -4.55 -6.17
C TRP A 249 21.79 -5.98 -6.04
N CYS A 250 20.61 -6.09 -5.44
CA CYS A 250 19.93 -7.35 -5.27
C CYS A 250 19.35 -7.86 -6.58
N THR A 251 19.73 -9.09 -6.95
CA THR A 251 19.07 -9.89 -7.96
C THR A 251 18.54 -11.20 -7.36
N THR A 252 17.75 -11.93 -8.15
CA THR A 252 17.12 -13.19 -7.74
C THR A 252 17.19 -14.22 -8.86
N SER A 253 16.95 -15.48 -8.50
CA SER A 253 16.98 -16.60 -9.42
C SER A 253 15.82 -16.56 -10.43
N CYS A 254 16.03 -17.19 -11.59
CA CYS A 254 15.03 -17.26 -12.65
C CYS A 254 15.07 -18.59 -13.39
N GLY A 255 13.91 -19.05 -13.88
CA GLY A 255 13.81 -20.20 -14.77
C GLY A 255 13.93 -19.81 -16.25
N GLY A 256 13.70 -18.54 -16.58
CA GLY A 256 13.87 -17.98 -17.92
C GLY A 256 13.59 -16.47 -17.95
N PRO A 257 13.72 -15.80 -19.11
CA PRO A 257 13.56 -14.35 -19.22
C PRO A 257 12.19 -13.82 -18.79
N ALA A 258 11.13 -14.63 -18.93
CA ALA A 258 9.77 -14.27 -18.51
C ALA A 258 9.62 -14.16 -16.98
N ASP A 259 10.54 -14.76 -16.21
CA ASP A 259 10.54 -14.67 -14.75
C ASP A 259 11.18 -13.35 -14.26
N CYS A 260 11.87 -12.63 -15.13
CA CYS A 260 12.56 -11.41 -14.76
C CYS A 260 11.66 -10.17 -14.85
N PRO A 261 11.96 -9.11 -14.08
CA PRO A 261 11.06 -7.97 -13.94
C PRO A 261 10.78 -7.32 -15.29
N ARG A 262 9.55 -6.82 -15.43
CA ARG A 262 9.20 -6.02 -16.58
C ARG A 262 9.91 -4.68 -16.51
N VAL A 263 10.29 -4.20 -17.69
CA VAL A 263 10.79 -2.85 -17.90
C VAL A 263 9.86 -2.13 -18.86
N PHE A 264 9.91 -0.80 -18.82
CA PHE A 264 9.15 0.01 -19.75
C PHE A 264 9.57 -0.24 -21.20
N ALA A 265 8.60 -0.20 -22.12
CA ALA A 265 8.84 -0.40 -23.53
C ALA A 265 9.86 0.62 -24.07
N GLY A 266 10.94 0.11 -24.67
CA GLY A 266 12.08 0.94 -25.11
C GLY A 266 13.32 0.81 -24.22
N TYR A 267 13.20 0.21 -23.03
CA TYR A 267 14.34 -0.23 -22.25
C TYR A 267 14.65 -1.72 -22.55
N PRO A 268 15.93 -2.09 -22.69
CA PRO A 268 16.40 -3.47 -22.68
C PRO A 268 15.79 -4.29 -21.55
N ALA A 269 15.23 -5.45 -21.91
CA ALA A 269 14.68 -6.40 -20.96
C ALA A 269 15.78 -7.00 -20.07
N TYR A 270 15.34 -7.55 -18.94
CA TYR A 270 16.21 -8.43 -18.16
C TYR A 270 16.44 -9.75 -18.91
N GLU A 271 17.66 -10.24 -18.79
CA GLU A 271 18.06 -11.56 -19.25
C GLU A 271 18.20 -12.49 -18.05
N CYS A 272 17.79 -13.74 -18.25
CA CYS A 272 18.01 -14.80 -17.28
C CYS A 272 19.33 -15.49 -17.64
N VAL A 273 20.39 -15.17 -16.91
CA VAL A 273 21.77 -15.58 -17.22
C VAL A 273 22.36 -16.37 -16.06
N TYR A 274 23.20 -17.35 -16.39
CA TYR A 274 23.89 -18.16 -15.38
C TYR A 274 25.00 -17.35 -14.72
N ASP A 275 24.92 -17.19 -13.40
CA ASP A 275 25.95 -16.56 -12.58
C ASP A 275 26.79 -17.63 -11.88
N ASP A 276 28.10 -17.66 -12.14
CA ASP A 276 29.02 -18.66 -11.59
C ASP A 276 29.30 -18.46 -10.10
N GLY A 277 29.13 -17.24 -9.58
CA GLY A 277 29.30 -16.90 -8.18
C GLY A 277 28.24 -17.55 -7.29
N VAL A 278 27.00 -17.66 -7.77
CA VAL A 278 25.88 -18.30 -7.06
C VAL A 278 25.40 -19.61 -7.69
N ARG A 279 26.03 -20.04 -8.78
CA ARG A 279 25.78 -21.31 -9.48
C ARG A 279 24.31 -21.53 -9.86
N THR A 280 23.63 -20.46 -10.27
CA THR A 280 22.24 -20.50 -10.70
C THR A 280 21.97 -19.43 -11.76
N ASN A 281 20.85 -19.55 -12.46
CA ASN A 281 20.40 -18.49 -13.36
C ASN A 281 19.78 -17.37 -12.53
N VAL A 282 20.18 -16.13 -12.81
CA VAL A 282 19.67 -14.92 -12.14
C VAL A 282 19.25 -13.88 -13.17
N CYS A 283 18.35 -12.99 -12.76
CA CYS A 283 17.90 -11.89 -13.58
C CYS A 283 18.94 -10.77 -13.61
N MET A 284 19.69 -10.66 -14.70
CA MET A 284 20.60 -9.53 -14.93
C MET A 284 20.06 -8.65 -16.04
N ARG A 285 20.45 -7.37 -16.06
CA ARG A 285 20.19 -6.53 -17.23
C ARG A 285 21.22 -6.85 -18.32
N SER A 286 20.84 -6.68 -19.59
CA SER A 286 21.76 -6.81 -20.71
C SER A 286 23.00 -5.92 -20.54
N ALA A 287 24.16 -6.39 -20.99
CA ALA A 287 25.43 -5.67 -20.90
C ALA A 287 25.35 -4.27 -21.54
N GLY A 288 25.68 -3.23 -20.78
CA GLY A 288 25.65 -1.82 -21.21
C GLY A 288 24.77 -0.87 -20.38
N MET A 289 24.08 -1.40 -19.35
CA MET A 289 23.15 -0.65 -18.49
C MET A 289 23.70 -0.27 -17.11
N ASP A 290 24.94 -0.66 -16.81
CA ASP A 290 25.56 -0.46 -15.49
C ASP A 290 25.59 1.01 -15.02
N GLY A 291 25.31 2.01 -15.87
CA GLY A 291 25.30 3.43 -15.47
C GLY A 291 24.00 4.19 -15.72
N VAL A 292 22.91 3.51 -16.13
CA VAL A 292 21.70 4.19 -16.67
C VAL A 292 20.53 4.23 -15.68
N MET A 293 20.61 3.50 -14.57
CA MET A 293 19.56 3.43 -13.55
C MET A 293 20.12 3.86 -12.20
N GLY A 294 19.37 4.66 -11.46
CA GLY A 294 19.83 5.11 -10.15
C GLY A 294 19.29 4.25 -9.02
N GLU A 295 19.65 4.60 -7.79
CA GLU A 295 19.30 3.84 -6.59
C GLU A 295 17.87 4.14 -6.08
N ALA A 296 17.25 5.19 -6.60
CA ALA A 296 15.99 5.70 -6.06
C ALA A 296 14.82 4.78 -6.44
N GLY A 297 14.09 4.32 -5.41
CA GLY A 297 12.92 3.47 -5.57
C GLY A 297 11.69 4.21 -6.08
N LEU A 298 10.66 3.45 -6.43
CA LEU A 298 9.32 3.95 -6.75
C LEU A 298 8.88 5.02 -5.73
N GLY A 299 8.38 6.15 -6.22
CA GLY A 299 7.91 7.28 -5.40
C GLY A 299 9.00 8.23 -4.89
N ALA A 300 10.29 7.88 -5.01
CA ALA A 300 11.38 8.79 -4.66
C ALA A 300 11.44 9.97 -5.64
N SER A 301 11.78 11.17 -5.14
CA SER A 301 11.97 12.34 -6.00
C SER A 301 13.13 12.11 -6.98
N CYS A 302 12.99 12.65 -8.18
CA CYS A 302 14.01 12.52 -9.21
C CYS A 302 14.06 13.75 -10.13
N SER A 303 15.20 13.97 -10.77
CA SER A 303 15.38 14.98 -11.83
C SER A 303 15.56 14.34 -13.20
N ALA A 304 16.04 13.10 -13.26
CA ALA A 304 16.28 12.35 -14.48
C ALA A 304 16.05 10.85 -14.28
N GLY A 305 15.77 10.13 -15.37
CA GLY A 305 15.47 8.70 -15.34
C GLY A 305 16.59 7.84 -14.75
N ASN A 306 17.84 8.27 -14.92
CA ASN A 306 19.02 7.60 -14.37
C ASN A 306 19.21 7.77 -12.86
N GLU A 307 18.30 8.46 -12.17
CA GLU A 307 18.22 8.45 -10.70
C GLU A 307 17.31 7.33 -10.20
N CYS A 308 16.45 6.78 -11.07
CA CYS A 308 15.43 5.81 -10.72
C CYS A 308 15.84 4.38 -11.03
N ARG A 309 15.50 3.43 -10.15
CA ARG A 309 15.72 1.99 -10.37
C ARG A 309 15.03 1.45 -11.62
N SER A 310 13.89 2.05 -11.96
CA SER A 310 13.11 1.76 -13.15
C SER A 310 13.61 2.45 -14.41
N GLY A 311 14.52 3.41 -14.29
CA GLY A 311 14.96 4.28 -15.39
C GLY A 311 13.97 5.38 -15.73
N LEU A 312 12.86 5.44 -15.00
CA LEU A 312 11.76 6.33 -15.32
C LEU A 312 11.57 7.35 -14.22
N CYS A 313 11.85 8.59 -14.58
CA CYS A 313 11.53 9.76 -13.78
C CYS A 313 10.41 10.52 -14.48
N GLY A 314 9.27 10.66 -13.81
CA GLY A 314 8.11 11.31 -14.39
C GLY A 314 7.23 11.96 -13.33
N LYS A 315 6.39 12.87 -13.77
CA LYS A 315 5.34 13.50 -12.96
C LYS A 315 4.00 13.00 -13.44
N ASP A 316 3.06 12.68 -12.55
CA ASP A 316 1.69 12.34 -12.93
C ASP A 316 1.17 13.31 -14.01
N ALA A 317 0.67 12.79 -15.13
CA ALA A 317 0.03 13.63 -16.14
C ALA A 317 -1.24 14.32 -15.58
N LEU A 318 -1.83 13.73 -14.53
CA LEU A 318 -3.01 14.23 -13.84
C LEU A 318 -2.68 15.16 -12.67
N ASP A 319 -1.42 15.22 -12.19
CA ASP A 319 -0.96 16.20 -11.20
C ASP A 319 0.31 16.93 -11.65
N THR A 320 0.12 18.16 -12.15
CA THR A 320 1.22 19.04 -12.55
C THR A 320 1.87 19.80 -11.40
N ALA A 321 1.36 19.72 -10.17
CA ALA A 321 1.86 20.49 -9.03
C ALA A 321 3.06 19.82 -8.32
N SER A 322 3.19 18.50 -8.46
CA SER A 322 4.27 17.74 -7.82
C SER A 322 5.54 17.66 -8.68
N GLY A 323 6.70 17.65 -8.03
CA GLY A 323 7.99 17.35 -8.68
C GLY A 323 8.00 15.95 -9.31
N ASN A 324 8.98 15.66 -10.17
CA ASN A 324 9.08 14.32 -10.75
C ASN A 324 9.47 13.30 -9.68
N TYR A 325 8.97 12.08 -9.83
CA TYR A 325 9.29 10.94 -8.98
C TYR A 325 9.53 9.70 -9.83
N CYS A 326 10.21 8.73 -9.23
CA CYS A 326 10.51 7.48 -9.88
C CYS A 326 9.24 6.65 -10.05
N LEU A 327 9.00 6.16 -11.26
CA LEU A 327 7.80 5.41 -11.66
C LEU A 327 8.14 3.95 -11.93
N GLU A 328 7.22 3.03 -11.67
CA GLU A 328 7.35 1.61 -12.03
C GLU A 328 6.20 1.20 -12.94
N VAL A 329 6.43 0.28 -13.86
CA VAL A 329 5.37 -0.21 -14.76
C VAL A 329 4.41 -1.14 -14.02
N CYS A 330 3.13 -1.03 -14.32
CA CYS A 330 2.09 -1.93 -13.82
C CYS A 330 1.22 -2.46 -14.97
N THR A 331 0.20 -3.26 -14.65
CA THR A 331 -0.72 -3.82 -15.64
C THR A 331 -2.17 -3.52 -15.32
N VAL A 332 -3.05 -3.81 -16.26
CA VAL A 332 -4.51 -3.72 -16.07
C VAL A 332 -5.02 -4.57 -14.92
N GLN A 333 -4.32 -5.65 -14.58
CA GLN A 333 -4.56 -6.44 -13.38
C GLN A 333 -3.94 -5.83 -12.12
N GLY A 334 -3.67 -4.52 -12.07
CA GLY A 334 -3.21 -3.78 -10.88
C GLY A 334 -2.03 -4.44 -10.15
N LEU A 335 -0.81 -3.94 -10.32
CA LEU A 335 0.37 -4.58 -9.70
C LEU A 335 1.32 -3.52 -9.21
N CYS A 336 0.83 -2.72 -8.27
CA CYS A 336 1.64 -1.74 -7.59
C CYS A 336 1.88 -2.18 -6.15
N PRO A 337 3.07 -1.89 -5.59
CA PRO A 337 3.30 -2.09 -4.17
C PRO A 337 2.28 -1.31 -3.35
N ALA A 338 2.00 -1.74 -2.12
CA ALA A 338 1.03 -1.02 -1.28
C ALA A 338 1.44 0.44 -1.07
N GLY A 339 0.45 1.33 -1.06
CA GLY A 339 0.63 2.79 -1.11
C GLY A 339 0.76 3.35 -2.53
N PHE A 340 0.66 2.51 -3.55
CA PHE A 340 0.69 2.92 -4.95
C PHE A 340 -0.47 2.32 -5.73
N GLY A 341 -1.02 3.10 -6.66
CA GLY A 341 -2.09 2.69 -7.56
C GLY A 341 -1.64 2.68 -9.02
N CYS A 342 -2.26 1.83 -9.83
CA CYS A 342 -1.91 1.66 -11.24
C CYS A 342 -2.74 2.58 -12.12
N VAL A 343 -2.10 3.50 -12.84
CA VAL A 343 -2.81 4.49 -13.67
C VAL A 343 -2.31 4.55 -15.11
N PRO A 344 -3.19 4.80 -16.09
CA PRO A 344 -2.80 5.12 -17.45
C PRO A 344 -2.10 6.49 -17.51
N PHE A 345 -0.87 6.46 -17.97
CA PHE A 345 -0.04 7.63 -18.18
C PHE A 345 0.19 7.84 -19.66
N ARG A 346 0.13 9.10 -20.11
CA ARG A 346 0.33 9.41 -21.52
C ARG A 346 1.80 9.38 -21.88
N THR A 347 2.19 8.49 -22.79
CA THR A 347 3.58 8.37 -23.25
C THR A 347 3.75 9.10 -24.59
N GLY A 348 4.56 10.16 -24.62
CA GLY A 348 4.91 10.90 -25.85
C GLY A 348 3.81 11.79 -26.43
N THR A 349 4.00 12.22 -27.69
CA THR A 349 3.06 13.08 -28.43
C THR A 349 2.06 12.23 -29.23
N GLY A 350 0.96 11.79 -28.60
CA GLY A 350 -0.05 10.96 -29.27
C GLY A 350 -1.13 10.40 -28.32
N SER A 351 -1.90 9.41 -28.79
CA SER A 351 -2.90 8.70 -27.96
C SER A 351 -2.34 7.42 -27.31
N ALA A 352 -1.01 7.31 -27.20
CA ALA A 352 -0.36 6.17 -26.57
C ALA A 352 -0.35 6.35 -25.04
N TYR A 353 -0.86 5.35 -24.33
CA TYR A 353 -0.81 5.27 -22.88
C TYR A 353 -0.04 4.01 -22.47
N SER A 354 0.62 4.09 -21.32
CA SER A 354 1.17 2.95 -20.61
C SER A 354 0.81 3.05 -19.14
N LEU A 355 0.81 1.92 -18.45
CA LEU A 355 0.40 1.86 -17.05
C LEU A 355 1.59 2.00 -16.11
N PHE A 356 1.47 2.91 -15.13
CA PHE A 356 2.50 3.10 -14.10
C PHE A 356 1.91 3.18 -12.70
N CYS A 357 2.73 2.77 -11.74
CA CYS A 357 2.48 2.97 -10.33
C CYS A 357 2.71 4.42 -9.96
N VAL A 358 1.69 5.06 -9.41
CA VAL A 358 1.75 6.40 -8.81
C VAL A 358 1.38 6.31 -7.35
N LEU A 359 1.80 7.30 -6.56
CA LEU A 359 1.41 7.39 -5.15
C LEU A 359 -0.11 7.36 -5.06
N ALA A 360 -0.63 6.46 -4.22
CA ALA A 360 -2.04 6.39 -3.87
C ALA A 360 -2.31 7.21 -2.61
N GLY A 361 -3.56 7.64 -2.48
CA GLY A 361 -4.05 8.38 -1.32
C GLY A 361 -4.83 7.49 -0.38
N VAL A 362 -5.69 8.12 0.40
CA VAL A 362 -6.56 7.44 1.37
C VAL A 362 -8.04 7.48 0.96
N GLY A 363 -8.36 8.20 -0.12
CA GLY A 363 -9.73 8.37 -0.59
C GLY A 363 -10.31 7.04 -1.03
N GLU A 364 -11.39 6.64 -0.36
CA GLU A 364 -12.06 5.37 -0.61
C GLU A 364 -12.90 5.44 -1.89
N PHE A 365 -13.34 4.28 -2.38
CA PHE A 365 -14.13 4.22 -3.60
C PHE A 365 -15.39 5.10 -3.51
N GLY A 366 -15.64 5.91 -4.55
CA GLY A 366 -16.77 6.81 -4.65
C GLY A 366 -16.59 8.17 -3.97
N GLU A 367 -15.57 8.34 -3.13
CA GLU A 367 -15.24 9.63 -2.53
C GLU A 367 -14.80 10.66 -3.57
N SER A 368 -14.92 11.93 -3.23
CA SER A 368 -14.53 13.02 -4.13
C SER A 368 -13.02 13.10 -4.23
N CYS A 369 -12.50 13.22 -5.44
CA CYS A 369 -11.09 13.40 -5.70
C CYS A 369 -10.85 14.53 -6.69
N ARG A 370 -9.71 15.19 -6.53
CA ARG A 370 -9.17 16.13 -7.50
C ARG A 370 -8.12 15.45 -8.37
N LEU A 371 -7.31 14.61 -7.76
CA LEU A 371 -6.17 13.94 -8.35
C LEU A 371 -6.28 12.42 -8.12
N SER A 372 -5.65 11.66 -9.01
CA SER A 372 -5.56 10.20 -8.91
C SER A 372 -4.90 9.73 -7.61
N ARG A 373 -3.90 10.48 -7.13
CA ARG A 373 -3.26 10.26 -5.83
C ARG A 373 -4.13 10.53 -4.61
N ASP A 374 -5.31 11.13 -4.77
CA ASP A 374 -6.21 11.32 -3.62
C ASP A 374 -6.86 9.99 -3.26
N CYS A 375 -6.94 9.08 -4.23
CA CYS A 375 -7.64 7.81 -4.14
C CYS A 375 -6.71 6.68 -3.73
N ARG A 376 -7.22 5.76 -2.92
CA ARG A 376 -6.54 4.53 -2.50
C ARG A 376 -6.20 3.61 -3.67
N SER A 377 -7.10 3.52 -4.65
CA SER A 377 -6.84 2.83 -5.92
C SER A 377 -5.76 3.52 -6.77
N GLY A 378 -5.38 4.74 -6.38
CA GLY A 378 -4.57 5.68 -7.14
C GLY A 378 -5.26 6.18 -8.40
N TYR A 379 -6.57 6.03 -8.59
CA TYR A 379 -7.24 6.45 -9.81
C TYR A 379 -8.51 7.29 -9.56
N CYS A 380 -8.52 8.49 -10.13
CA CYS A 380 -9.61 9.46 -10.05
C CYS A 380 -10.24 9.65 -11.43
N ASP A 381 -11.57 9.45 -11.54
CA ASP A 381 -12.30 9.63 -12.79
C ASP A 381 -13.64 10.33 -12.53
N GLY A 382 -13.93 11.36 -13.34
CA GLY A 382 -15.15 12.17 -13.13
C GLY A 382 -15.21 12.88 -11.78
N GLY A 383 -14.07 13.09 -11.12
CA GLY A 383 -13.99 13.69 -9.78
C GLY A 383 -14.33 12.72 -8.65
N ARG A 384 -14.36 11.40 -8.92
CA ARG A 384 -14.54 10.38 -7.89
C ARG A 384 -13.49 9.28 -7.94
N CYS A 385 -13.14 8.79 -6.77
CA CYS A 385 -12.23 7.66 -6.63
C CYS A 385 -12.86 6.41 -7.21
N THR A 386 -12.14 5.76 -8.12
CA THR A 386 -12.58 4.53 -8.79
C THR A 386 -11.39 3.62 -9.04
N ARG A 387 -11.63 2.41 -9.54
CA ARG A 387 -10.59 1.42 -9.84
C ARG A 387 -10.63 0.99 -11.30
N ILE A 388 -9.48 0.50 -11.78
CA ILE A 388 -9.42 -0.25 -13.03
C ILE A 388 -10.11 -1.59 -12.81
N CYS A 389 -11.12 -1.89 -13.63
CA CYS A 389 -11.98 -3.07 -13.47
C CYS A 389 -11.82 -4.06 -14.62
N ASN A 390 -10.66 -4.08 -15.28
CA ASN A 390 -10.37 -5.06 -16.33
C ASN A 390 -10.42 -6.51 -15.82
N ASP A 391 -10.37 -6.71 -14.51
CA ASP A 391 -10.63 -7.98 -13.82
C ASP A 391 -12.12 -8.34 -13.69
N GLY A 392 -13.03 -7.40 -13.97
CA GLY A 392 -14.47 -7.58 -13.94
C GLY A 392 -15.14 -7.24 -12.60
N TYR A 393 -14.39 -6.81 -11.58
CA TYR A 393 -14.93 -6.52 -10.26
C TYR A 393 -15.20 -5.03 -10.08
N CYS A 394 -16.41 -4.70 -9.61
CA CYS A 394 -16.80 -3.34 -9.25
C CYS A 394 -17.68 -3.37 -8.00
N PRO A 395 -17.52 -2.37 -7.10
CA PRO A 395 -18.41 -2.13 -5.97
C PRO A 395 -19.88 -1.98 -6.38
N THR A 396 -20.79 -2.18 -5.43
CA THR A 396 -22.24 -2.04 -5.61
C THR A 396 -22.60 -0.67 -6.17
N GLY A 397 -23.58 -0.68 -7.08
CA GLY A 397 -24.06 0.54 -7.74
C GLY A 397 -23.17 1.02 -8.90
N THR A 398 -22.05 0.35 -9.19
CA THR A 398 -21.18 0.71 -10.32
C THR A 398 -21.03 -0.41 -11.33
N THR A 399 -20.68 -0.04 -12.55
CA THR A 399 -20.49 -0.97 -13.67
C THR A 399 -19.15 -0.72 -14.34
N CYS A 400 -18.50 -1.81 -14.76
CA CYS A 400 -17.22 -1.72 -15.42
C CYS A 400 -17.35 -1.16 -16.85
N SER A 401 -16.99 0.11 -17.04
CA SER A 401 -17.23 0.88 -18.26
C SER A 401 -15.93 1.29 -18.95
N ALA A 402 -15.92 1.34 -20.28
CA ALA A 402 -14.74 1.73 -21.04
C ALA A 402 -14.42 3.22 -20.86
N THR A 403 -13.14 3.56 -20.69
CA THR A 403 -12.68 4.95 -20.59
C THR A 403 -12.40 5.59 -21.95
N GLY A 404 -12.26 4.77 -23.01
CA GLY A 404 -11.74 5.20 -24.32
C GLY A 404 -10.21 5.28 -24.38
N ILE A 405 -9.52 5.02 -23.26
CA ILE A 405 -8.06 4.94 -23.19
C ILE A 405 -7.63 3.50 -23.54
N THR A 406 -6.60 3.38 -24.37
CA THR A 406 -5.91 2.11 -24.61
C THR A 406 -4.48 2.24 -24.11
N ALA A 407 -4.14 1.49 -23.06
CA ALA A 407 -2.79 1.45 -22.51
C ALA A 407 -2.13 0.11 -22.81
N ASP A 408 -0.92 0.13 -23.37
CA ASP A 408 -0.17 -1.07 -23.77
C ASP A 408 -0.99 -2.07 -24.61
N GLY A 409 -1.86 -1.54 -25.49
CA GLY A 409 -2.74 -2.33 -26.36
C GLY A 409 -4.01 -2.87 -25.68
N VAL A 410 -4.23 -2.58 -24.40
CA VAL A 410 -5.42 -3.00 -23.65
C VAL A 410 -6.36 -1.82 -23.44
N ALA A 411 -7.64 -2.00 -23.78
CA ALA A 411 -8.67 -1.02 -23.50
C ALA A 411 -8.93 -0.93 -21.99
N ILE A 412 -8.70 0.23 -21.41
CA ILE A 412 -8.88 0.47 -19.98
C ILE A 412 -10.37 0.62 -19.66
N ARG A 413 -10.79 -0.05 -18.60
CA ARG A 413 -12.15 0.01 -18.06
C ARG A 413 -12.08 0.39 -16.60
N VAL A 414 -13.06 1.17 -16.14
CA VAL A 414 -13.14 1.65 -14.76
C VAL A 414 -14.57 1.54 -14.25
N CYS A 415 -14.73 1.42 -12.94
CA CYS A 415 -16.06 1.37 -12.33
C CYS A 415 -16.72 2.75 -12.38
N ARG A 416 -17.94 2.83 -12.90
CA ARG A 416 -18.75 4.06 -12.99
C ARG A 416 -20.20 3.81 -12.65
#